data_AF-A0A820EEN7-F1
#
_entry.id   AF-A0A820EEN7-F1
#
_cell.length_a   1.000
_cell.length_b   1.000
_cell.length_c   1.000
_cell.angle_alpha   90.00
_cell.angle_beta   90.00
_cell.angle_gamma   90.00
#
_symmetry.space_group_name_H-M   'P 1'
#
loop_
_entity.id
_entity.type
_entity.pdbx_description
1 polymer ?
#
loop_
_entity_poly.entity_id
_entity_poly.type
_entity_poly.pdbx_seq_one_letter_code
_entity_poly.pdbx_strand_id
1 'polypeptide(L)'
;CKMRFFVTYYSAYSGAWFISLACVERYLCSSRNVQIRQLVTIKRAYISIIIILIAGFLAFGEQIYCIDINQQLLGAPQSCYQFKRNIACQIADSLLQFLLEILTPAIVMIMFGSLVLRNFPRKHSRIDPIKQPNTFASTMAVPPVNSLNAEQKLPPVNIKNASNNQ
;
A
#
# COMPACT_ATOMS: atom_id res chain seq x y z
N CYS A 1 25.54 -1.82 13.55
CA CYS A 1 24.86 -3.13 13.51
C CYS A 1 23.44 -3.10 14.06
N LYS A 2 23.19 -2.51 15.24
CA LYS A 2 21.81 -2.25 15.73
C LYS A 2 20.90 -1.61 14.67
N MET A 3 21.36 -0.50 14.08
CA MET A 3 20.61 0.18 12.99
C MET A 3 20.38 -0.70 11.77
N ARG A 4 21.33 -1.58 11.42
CA ARG A 4 21.17 -2.48 10.27
C ARG A 4 20.05 -3.49 10.52
N PHE A 5 20.05 -4.13 11.70
CA PHE A 5 18.97 -5.04 12.08
C PHE A 5 17.62 -4.34 12.14
N PHE A 6 17.57 -3.18 12.82
CA PHE A 6 16.35 -2.38 12.90
C PHE A 6 15.79 -2.06 11.50
N VAL A 7 16.62 -1.51 10.60
CA VAL A 7 16.18 -1.17 9.23
C VAL A 7 15.72 -2.40 8.47
N THR A 8 16.44 -3.53 8.57
CA THR A 8 16.06 -4.77 7.88
C THR A 8 14.69 -5.27 8.35
N TYR A 9 14.48 -5.47 9.64
CA TYR A 9 13.20 -5.98 10.17
C TYR A 9 12.07 -4.98 9.97
N TYR A 10 12.32 -3.70 10.22
CA TYR A 10 11.32 -2.65 10.01
C TYR A 10 10.89 -2.54 8.54
N SER A 11 11.84 -2.65 7.60
CA SER A 11 11.52 -2.63 6.16
C SER A 11 10.69 -3.84 5.75
N ALA A 12 11.01 -5.03 6.23
CA ALA A 12 10.26 -6.25 5.94
C ALA A 12 8.83 -6.19 6.51
N TYR A 13 8.70 -5.77 7.76
CA TYR A 13 7.41 -5.49 8.41
C TYR A 13 6.57 -4.49 7.62
N SER A 14 7.11 -3.31 7.32
CA SER A 14 6.37 -2.27 6.60
C SER A 14 5.94 -2.74 5.20
N GLY A 15 6.82 -3.48 4.50
CA GLY A 15 6.50 -4.08 3.20
C GLY A 15 5.33 -5.06 3.28
N ALA A 16 5.36 -6.01 4.22
CA ALA A 16 4.28 -6.99 4.41
C ALA A 16 2.93 -6.32 4.71
N TRP A 17 2.95 -5.28 5.54
CA TRP A 17 1.75 -4.52 5.89
C TRP A 17 1.24 -3.64 4.75
N PHE A 18 2.11 -3.03 3.96
CA PHE A 18 1.69 -2.27 2.78
C PHE A 18 1.04 -3.16 1.73
N ILE A 19 1.59 -4.37 1.50
CA ILE A 19 0.95 -5.35 0.63
C ILE A 19 -0.42 -5.76 1.18
N SER A 20 -0.52 -5.99 2.49
CA SER A 20 -1.79 -6.33 3.15
C SER A 20 -2.83 -5.21 3.00
N LEU A 21 -2.44 -3.95 3.21
CA LEU A 21 -3.30 -2.79 2.98
C LEU A 21 -3.73 -2.66 1.53
N ALA A 22 -2.84 -2.92 0.57
CA ALA A 22 -3.21 -2.91 -0.85
C ALA A 22 -4.26 -3.99 -1.17
N CYS A 23 -4.22 -5.15 -0.53
CA CYS A 23 -5.28 -6.16 -0.64
C CYS A 23 -6.62 -5.66 -0.08
N VAL A 24 -6.59 -5.00 1.08
CA VAL A 24 -7.78 -4.37 1.69
C VAL A 24 -8.37 -3.32 0.75
N GLU A 25 -7.53 -2.42 0.23
CA GLU A 25 -7.95 -1.36 -0.69
C GLU A 25 -8.60 -1.95 -1.95
N ARG A 26 -7.98 -2.96 -2.57
CA ARG A 26 -8.55 -3.68 -3.72
C ARG A 26 -9.90 -4.31 -3.39
N TYR A 27 -10.04 -4.90 -2.21
CA TYR A 27 -11.34 -5.41 -1.76
C TYR A 27 -12.39 -4.30 -1.69
N LEU A 28 -12.10 -3.19 -1.02
CA LEU A 28 -13.03 -2.09 -0.85
C LEU A 28 -13.44 -1.49 -2.21
N CYS A 29 -12.50 -1.36 -3.14
CA CYS A 29 -12.78 -0.91 -4.51
C CYS A 29 -13.63 -1.91 -5.31
N SER A 30 -13.41 -3.21 -5.15
CA SER A 30 -14.20 -4.26 -5.83
C SER A 30 -15.59 -4.46 -5.23
N SER A 31 -15.84 -3.94 -4.03
CA SER A 31 -17.13 -4.09 -3.35
C SER A 31 -18.27 -3.48 -4.18
N ARG A 32 -19.41 -4.17 -4.20
CA ARG A 32 -20.67 -3.69 -4.83
C ARG A 32 -21.36 -2.64 -3.98
N ASN A 33 -21.08 -2.59 -2.67
CA ASN A 33 -21.70 -1.64 -1.78
C ASN A 33 -21.02 -0.28 -1.91
N VAL A 34 -21.78 0.73 -2.37
CA VAL A 34 -21.32 2.10 -2.56
C VAL A 34 -20.81 2.71 -1.25
N GLN A 35 -21.44 2.41 -0.11
CA GLN A 35 -21.01 2.92 1.20
C GLN A 35 -19.60 2.42 1.55
N ILE A 36 -19.31 1.14 1.27
CA ILE A 36 -17.98 0.56 1.51
C ILE A 36 -16.95 1.20 0.58
N ARG A 37 -17.32 1.46 -0.68
CA ARG A 37 -16.43 2.10 -1.65
C ARG A 37 -16.08 3.54 -1.25
N GLN A 38 -17.01 4.26 -0.62
CA GLN A 38 -16.77 5.60 -0.07
C GLN A 38 -15.82 5.61 1.14
N LEU A 39 -15.56 4.46 1.78
CA LEU A 39 -14.56 4.39 2.86
C LEU A 39 -13.13 4.50 2.33
N VAL A 40 -12.91 4.22 1.04
CA VAL A 40 -11.61 4.42 0.37
C VAL A 40 -11.41 5.91 0.14
N THR A 41 -11.01 6.60 1.20
CA THR A 41 -10.57 7.99 1.13
C THR A 41 -9.07 8.03 1.34
N ILE A 42 -8.38 8.85 0.55
CA ILE A 42 -6.94 9.07 0.65
C ILE A 42 -6.53 9.41 2.09
N LYS A 43 -7.35 10.20 2.80
CA LYS A 43 -7.13 10.55 4.22
C LYS A 43 -7.04 9.32 5.12
N ARG A 44 -7.94 8.34 4.96
CA ARG A 44 -7.93 7.10 5.76
C ARG A 44 -6.75 6.21 5.42
N ALA A 45 -6.36 6.15 4.14
CA ALA A 45 -5.17 5.41 3.72
C ALA A 45 -3.88 6.00 4.34
N TYR A 46 -3.75 7.32 4.39
CA TYR A 46 -2.62 7.96 5.09
C TYR A 46 -2.62 7.67 6.58
N ILE A 47 -3.79 7.73 7.24
CA ILE A 47 -3.91 7.42 8.66
C ILE A 47 -3.50 5.96 8.94
N SER A 48 -3.94 5.00 8.12
CA SER A 48 -3.56 3.59 8.31
C SER A 48 -2.07 3.36 8.10
N ILE A 49 -1.46 4.02 7.11
CA ILE A 49 -0.01 3.99 6.90
C ILE A 49 0.72 4.53 8.14
N ILE A 50 0.32 5.69 8.67
CA ILE A 50 0.93 6.30 9.85
C ILE A 50 0.82 5.37 11.06
N ILE A 51 -0.35 4.76 11.29
CA ILE A 51 -0.56 3.82 12.39
C ILE A 51 0.40 2.63 12.29
N ILE A 52 0.56 2.04 11.09
CA ILE A 52 1.47 0.91 10.88
C ILE A 52 2.93 1.32 11.12
N LEU A 53 3.34 2.49 10.62
CA LEU A 53 4.69 2.98 10.85
C LEU A 53 4.98 3.16 12.34
N ILE A 54 4.07 3.82 13.08
CA ILE A 54 4.21 4.01 14.53
C ILE A 54 4.21 2.67 15.26
N ALA A 55 3.31 1.75 14.91
CA ALA A 55 3.25 0.42 15.51
C ALA A 55 4.54 -0.37 15.27
N GLY A 56 5.09 -0.32 14.05
CA GLY A 56 6.39 -0.90 13.73
C GLY A 56 7.53 -0.28 14.52
N PHE A 57 7.55 1.05 14.68
CA PHE A 57 8.57 1.73 15.47
C PHE A 57 8.53 1.30 16.93
N LEU A 58 7.34 1.13 17.51
CA LEU A 58 7.19 0.65 18.89
C LEU A 58 7.58 -0.83 19.02
N ALA A 59 7.12 -1.67 18.10
CA ALA A 59 7.41 -3.11 18.10
C ALA A 59 8.91 -3.40 17.94
N PHE A 60 9.58 -2.76 16.98
CA PHE A 60 11.01 -3.00 16.73
C PHE A 60 11.94 -2.08 17.52
N GLY A 61 11.39 -1.05 18.20
CA GLY A 61 12.15 -0.16 19.08
C GLY A 61 12.75 -0.91 20.28
N GLU A 62 12.08 -1.95 20.76
CA GLU A 62 12.59 -2.80 21.86
C GLU A 62 13.90 -3.51 21.50
N GLN A 63 14.12 -3.83 20.22
CA GLN A 63 15.36 -4.47 19.77
C GLN A 63 16.58 -3.58 20.01
N ILE A 64 16.43 -2.25 20.02
CA ILE A 64 17.53 -1.32 20.27
C ILE A 64 17.99 -1.42 21.74
N TYR A 65 17.03 -1.60 22.66
CA TYR A 65 17.26 -1.76 24.09
C TYR A 65 17.78 -3.16 24.45
N CYS A 66 17.23 -4.22 23.86
CA CYS A 66 17.62 -5.60 24.16
C CYS A 66 19.04 -5.97 23.68
N ILE A 67 19.67 -5.15 22.82
CA ILE A 67 21.06 -5.37 22.40
C ILE A 67 21.99 -4.67 23.41
N ASP A 68 22.51 -5.43 24.36
CA ASP A 68 23.49 -4.93 25.31
C ASP A 68 24.87 -4.75 24.63
N ILE A 69 25.53 -3.63 24.89
CA ILE A 69 26.84 -3.30 24.29
C ILE A 69 27.99 -3.83 25.17
N ASN A 70 27.67 -4.29 26.39
CA ASN A 70 28.64 -4.49 27.47
C ASN A 70 29.48 -5.78 27.45
N GLN A 71 29.47 -6.58 26.37
CA GLN A 71 30.38 -7.73 26.26
C GLN A 71 31.38 -7.57 25.11
N GLN A 72 32.18 -6.51 25.23
CA GLN A 72 33.40 -6.33 24.47
C GLN A 72 34.48 -7.23 25.09
N LEU A 73 34.42 -8.54 24.85
CA LEU A 73 35.56 -9.42 25.09
C LEU A 73 36.68 -8.93 24.16
N LEU A 74 37.73 -8.33 24.74
CA LEU A 74 38.89 -7.84 24.03
C LEU A 74 39.50 -8.98 23.19
N GLY A 75 39.36 -8.91 21.86
CA GLY A 75 40.19 -9.72 20.95
C GLY A 75 39.48 -10.59 19.91
N ALA A 76 38.14 -10.72 19.91
CA ALA A 76 37.46 -11.45 18.84
C ALA A 76 37.05 -10.49 17.69
N PRO A 77 37.25 -10.84 16.40
CA PRO A 77 36.65 -10.10 15.30
C PRO A 77 35.13 -10.21 15.42
N GLN A 78 34.50 -9.16 15.96
CA GLN A 78 33.08 -9.15 16.28
C GLN A 78 32.25 -9.16 14.99
N SER A 79 31.89 -10.35 14.52
CA SER A 79 30.75 -10.48 13.62
C SER A 79 29.51 -10.00 14.36
N CYS A 80 28.78 -9.04 13.78
CA CYS A 80 27.62 -8.43 14.40
C CYS A 80 26.44 -9.38 14.70
N TYR A 81 26.62 -10.68 14.46
CA TYR A 81 25.66 -11.74 14.75
C TYR A 81 25.84 -12.36 16.14
N GLN A 82 26.98 -12.13 16.81
CA GLN A 82 27.34 -12.82 18.07
C GLN A 82 26.92 -12.05 19.35
N PHE A 83 26.04 -11.06 19.25
CA PHE A 83 25.55 -10.37 20.45
C PHE A 83 24.78 -11.35 21.34
N LYS A 84 25.25 -11.54 22.57
CA LYS A 84 24.59 -12.33 23.59
C LYS A 84 23.27 -11.64 23.97
N ARG A 85 22.18 -12.02 23.31
CA ARG A 85 20.83 -11.55 23.66
C ARG A 85 20.38 -12.24 24.94
N ASN A 86 19.64 -11.52 25.78
CA ASN A 86 18.90 -12.15 26.86
C ASN A 86 17.91 -13.15 26.26
N ILE A 87 17.79 -14.36 26.85
CA ILE A 87 16.90 -15.43 26.36
C ILE A 87 15.46 -14.92 26.27
N ALA A 88 15.03 -14.12 27.25
CA ALA A 88 13.70 -13.51 27.25
C ALA A 88 13.48 -12.59 26.04
N CYS A 89 14.45 -11.71 25.73
CA CYS A 89 14.39 -10.84 24.55
C CYS A 89 14.36 -11.66 23.26
N GLN A 90 15.12 -12.75 23.17
CA GLN A 90 15.15 -13.59 21.97
C GLN A 90 13.79 -14.26 21.71
N ILE A 91 13.15 -14.78 22.76
CA ILE A 91 11.83 -15.41 22.65
C ILE A 91 10.77 -14.37 22.29
N ALA A 92 10.77 -13.22 22.96
CA ALA A 92 9.84 -12.12 22.68
C ALA A 92 9.97 -11.62 21.24
N ASP A 93 11.20 -11.37 20.77
CA ASP A 93 11.49 -10.92 19.41
C ASP A 93 11.01 -11.94 18.37
N SER A 94 11.30 -13.23 18.58
CA SER A 94 10.88 -14.29 17.66
C SER A 94 9.36 -14.41 17.59
N LEU A 95 8.68 -14.30 18.74
CA LEU A 95 7.23 -14.38 18.83
C LEU A 95 6.57 -13.15 18.19
N LEU A 96 7.07 -11.96 18.49
CA LEU A 96 6.55 -10.70 17.96
C LEU A 96 6.74 -10.65 16.45
N GLN A 97 7.91 -11.06 15.96
CA GLN A 97 8.19 -11.17 14.54
C GLN A 97 7.22 -12.15 13.86
N PHE A 98 7.06 -13.36 14.41
CA PHE A 98 6.14 -14.34 13.86
C PHE A 98 4.69 -13.82 13.82
N LEU A 99 4.22 -13.19 14.89
CA LEU A 99 2.85 -12.71 14.99
C LEU A 99 2.60 -11.50 14.09
N LEU A 100 3.45 -10.47 14.15
CA LEU A 100 3.23 -9.18 13.49
C LEU A 100 3.68 -9.16 12.03
N GLU A 101 4.72 -9.90 11.67
CA GLU A 101 5.29 -9.89 10.31
C GLU A 101 4.74 -11.02 9.43
N ILE A 102 4.42 -12.18 10.01
CA ILE A 102 4.00 -13.35 9.22
C ILE A 102 2.50 -13.59 9.41
N LEU A 103 2.07 -13.92 10.63
CA LEU A 103 0.74 -14.46 10.86
C LEU A 103 -0.36 -13.41 10.59
N THR A 104 -0.24 -12.22 11.16
CA THR A 104 -1.27 -11.17 11.04
C THR A 104 -1.45 -10.69 9.60
N PRO A 105 -0.41 -10.22 8.88
CA PRO A 105 -0.57 -9.78 7.50
C PRO A 105 -1.02 -10.92 6.59
N ALA A 106 -0.56 -12.17 6.79
CA ALA A 106 -1.04 -13.31 6.02
C ALA A 106 -2.55 -13.55 6.22
N ILE A 107 -3.05 -13.51 7.45
CA ILE A 107 -4.49 -13.63 7.73
C ILE A 107 -5.27 -12.52 7.03
N VAL A 108 -4.80 -11.26 7.11
CA VAL A 108 -5.43 -10.13 6.43
C VAL A 108 -5.44 -10.35 4.91
N MET A 109 -4.30 -10.72 4.32
CA MET A 109 -4.20 -10.99 2.88
C MET A 109 -5.11 -12.13 2.44
N ILE A 110 -5.21 -13.23 3.19
CA ILE A 110 -6.07 -14.37 2.87
C ILE A 110 -7.55 -13.98 2.98
N MET A 111 -7.93 -13.27 4.05
CA MET A 111 -9.29 -12.80 4.28
C MET A 111 -9.74 -11.88 3.14
N PHE A 112 -9.01 -10.79 2.88
CA PHE A 112 -9.39 -9.83 1.86
C PHE A 112 -9.15 -10.33 0.43
N GLY A 113 -8.10 -11.13 0.22
CA GLY A 113 -7.83 -11.78 -1.07
C GLY A 113 -8.94 -12.75 -1.47
N SER A 114 -9.41 -13.58 -0.55
CA SER A 114 -10.55 -14.48 -0.82
C SER A 114 -11.85 -13.72 -1.10
N LEU A 115 -12.08 -12.61 -0.40
CA LEU A 115 -13.24 -11.74 -0.64
C LEU A 115 -13.19 -11.05 -2.01
N VAL A 116 -12.01 -10.60 -2.44
CA VAL A 116 -11.80 -10.06 -3.79
C VAL A 116 -12.19 -11.11 -4.84
N LEU A 117 -11.68 -12.34 -4.71
CA LEU A 117 -11.99 -13.44 -5.64
C LEU A 117 -13.50 -13.77 -5.68
N ARG A 118 -14.20 -13.68 -4.55
CA ARG A 118 -15.65 -13.88 -4.48
C ARG A 118 -16.44 -12.73 -5.13
N ASN A 119 -15.92 -11.51 -5.05
CA ASN A 119 -16.58 -10.32 -5.59
C ASN A 119 -16.43 -10.17 -7.09
N PHE A 120 -15.44 -10.81 -7.72
CA PHE A 120 -15.36 -10.87 -9.17
C PHE A 120 -16.62 -11.55 -9.70
N PRO A 121 -17.53 -10.81 -10.37
CA PRO A 121 -18.61 -11.48 -11.06
C PRO A 121 -17.94 -12.41 -12.06
N ARG A 122 -18.39 -13.67 -12.12
CA ARG A 122 -18.08 -14.58 -13.23
C ARG A 122 -18.68 -13.98 -14.50
N LYS A 123 -18.15 -12.84 -14.98
CA LYS A 123 -18.33 -12.34 -16.33
C LYS A 123 -17.44 -13.20 -17.20
N HIS A 124 -17.81 -14.47 -17.30
CA HIS A 124 -17.34 -15.30 -18.39
C HIS A 124 -18.01 -14.74 -19.64
N SER A 125 -17.24 -13.88 -20.31
CA SER A 125 -17.24 -13.69 -21.76
C SER A 125 -18.59 -13.81 -22.46
N ARG A 126 -19.40 -12.74 -22.41
CA ARG A 126 -19.79 -12.20 -23.71
C ARG A 126 -18.62 -11.36 -24.19
N ILE A 127 -17.65 -12.05 -24.79
CA ILE A 127 -16.99 -11.45 -25.94
C ILE A 127 -18.17 -11.32 -26.91
N ASP A 128 -18.84 -10.16 -26.90
CA ASP A 128 -19.71 -9.85 -28.01
C ASP A 128 -18.77 -9.92 -29.21
N PRO A 129 -18.97 -10.87 -30.15
CA PRO A 129 -18.18 -10.86 -31.36
C PRO A 129 -18.37 -9.46 -31.89
N ILE A 130 -17.26 -8.73 -32.02
CA ILE A 130 -17.24 -7.47 -32.74
C ILE A 130 -17.87 -7.82 -34.08
N LYS A 131 -19.16 -7.52 -34.24
CA LYS A 131 -19.75 -7.40 -35.57
C LYS A 131 -18.98 -6.23 -36.12
N GLN A 132 -17.86 -6.53 -36.80
CA GLN A 132 -17.23 -5.59 -37.68
C GLN A 132 -18.35 -5.18 -38.64
N PRO A 133 -18.81 -3.92 -38.61
CA PRO A 133 -19.62 -3.46 -39.71
C PRO A 133 -18.69 -3.52 -40.91
N ASN A 134 -18.95 -4.46 -41.82
CA ASN A 134 -18.47 -4.40 -43.18
C ASN A 134 -19.08 -3.12 -43.78
N THR A 135 -18.46 -1.97 -43.50
CA THR A 135 -18.70 -0.69 -44.16
C THR A 135 -17.36 -0.20 -44.67
N PHE A 136 -16.68 -1.08 -45.40
CA PHE A 136 -15.61 -0.73 -46.33
C PHE A 136 -16.13 -0.99 -47.75
N ALA A 137 -17.23 -0.33 -48.08
CA ALA A 137 -17.67 -0.16 -49.45
C ALA A 137 -18.07 1.31 -49.61
N SER A 138 -17.19 2.03 -50.29
CA SER A 138 -17.44 3.29 -51.00
C SER A 138 -18.01 4.45 -50.20
N THR A 139 -17.20 5.48 -49.96
CA THR A 139 -17.16 6.62 -50.88
C THR A 139 -15.99 7.52 -50.52
N MET A 140 -15.14 7.76 -51.52
CA MET A 140 -14.15 8.82 -51.54
C MET A 140 -14.81 10.17 -51.22
N ALA A 141 -14.38 10.84 -50.16
CA ALA A 141 -14.33 12.30 -50.11
C ALA A 141 -13.49 12.71 -48.90
N VAL A 142 -12.24 13.09 -49.18
CA VAL A 142 -11.42 13.89 -48.28
C VAL A 142 -11.99 15.31 -48.34
N PRO A 143 -12.58 15.87 -47.26
CA PRO A 143 -12.76 17.31 -47.17
C PRO A 143 -11.44 17.97 -46.76
N PRO A 144 -11.18 19.21 -47.23
CA PRO A 144 -9.93 19.89 -46.98
C PRO A 144 -9.77 20.29 -45.51
N VAL A 145 -8.53 20.16 -45.04
CA VAL A 145 -8.05 20.70 -43.77
C VAL A 145 -8.11 22.23 -43.85
N ASN A 146 -9.17 22.82 -43.30
CA ASN A 146 -9.19 24.23 -42.95
C ASN A 146 -8.70 24.36 -41.51
N SER A 147 -7.43 24.75 -41.41
CA SER A 147 -6.89 25.51 -40.29
C SER A 147 -7.66 26.82 -40.15
N LEU A 148 -8.22 27.10 -38.96
CA LEU A 148 -8.42 28.46 -38.45
C LEU A 148 -9.13 28.41 -37.08
N ASN A 149 -8.34 28.72 -36.05
CA ASN A 149 -8.69 29.58 -34.91
C ASN A 149 -10.10 29.46 -34.33
N ALA A 150 -10.22 28.67 -33.26
CA ALA A 150 -11.23 28.91 -32.23
C ALA A 150 -10.50 29.22 -30.92
N GLU A 151 -10.29 30.52 -30.73
CA GLU A 151 -9.92 31.19 -29.49
C GLU A 151 -10.92 30.81 -28.39
N GLN A 152 -10.59 29.80 -27.58
CA GLN A 152 -11.44 29.41 -26.45
C GLN A 152 -11.13 30.32 -25.26
N LYS A 153 -11.83 31.45 -25.27
CA LYS A 153 -11.98 32.45 -24.22
C LYS A 153 -12.13 31.79 -22.83
N LEU A 154 -11.10 31.96 -22.00
CA LEU A 154 -11.10 31.59 -20.59
C LEU A 154 -12.22 32.37 -19.85
N PRO A 155 -13.10 31.72 -19.07
CA PRO A 155 -13.99 32.44 -18.16
C PRO A 155 -13.18 33.06 -17.01
N PRO A 156 -13.60 34.24 -16.49
CA PRO A 156 -12.91 34.90 -15.40
C PRO A 156 -12.98 34.06 -14.12
N VAL A 157 -11.80 33.74 -13.58
CA VAL A 157 -11.63 33.13 -12.26
C VAL A 157 -12.08 34.15 -11.21
N ASN A 158 -13.20 33.87 -10.56
CA ASN A 158 -13.71 34.67 -9.46
C ASN A 158 -13.05 34.23 -8.15
N ILE A 159 -11.95 34.90 -7.79
CA ILE A 159 -11.28 34.75 -6.49
C ILE A 159 -12.10 35.52 -5.46
N LYS A 160 -13.11 34.86 -4.87
CA LYS A 160 -13.71 35.32 -3.62
C LYS A 160 -12.88 34.81 -2.47
N ASN A 161 -12.13 35.75 -1.89
CA ASN A 161 -11.48 35.66 -0.59
C ASN A 161 -12.45 35.15 0.48
N ALA A 162 -12.08 34.05 1.14
CA ALA A 162 -12.63 33.67 2.44
C ALA A 162 -11.52 33.88 3.48
N SER A 163 -11.33 35.14 3.84
CA SER A 163 -10.76 35.57 5.12
C SER A 163 -11.92 35.65 6.11
N ASN A 164 -11.62 35.32 7.37
CA ASN A 164 -12.46 35.41 8.57
C ASN A 164 -13.34 34.19 8.88
N ASN A 165 -12.88 33.40 9.85
CA ASN A 165 -13.42 33.39 11.22
C ASN A 165 -12.39 32.63 12.08
N GLN A 166 -11.71 33.35 12.98
CA GLN A 166 -12.02 33.43 14.42
C GLN A 166 -11.80 32.09 15.14
#